data_AF-A0A3D4ETE3-F1
#
_entry.id   AF-A0A3D4ETE3-F1
#
_cell.length_a   1.000
_cell.length_b   1.000
_cell.length_c   1.000
_cell.angle_alpha   90.00
_cell.angle_beta   90.00
_cell.angle_gamma   90.00
#
_symmetry.space_group_name_H-M   'P 1'
#
loop_
_entity.id
_entity.type
_entity.pdbx_description
1 polymer ?
#
loop_
_entity_poly.entity_id
_entity_poly.type
_entity_poly.pdbx_seq_one_letter_code
_entity_poly.pdbx_strand_id
1 'polypeptide(L)'
;EDSDDQDQFEKFKDEFDKTGDLETTLTKLQLRTNVLAEIVDKTWELVNESDLKAYEKFINKEIEFPLAELLKYFLDTAGKKVSIITTNYDRLAEYATSLAKAIVCSGYAQSHIGHFSNNIQSNNLASLNGYKGQVNIWKVHGSLDWFKSNEDENIQLPLRQSIPKDYRPLIVTPGLSKYSETHNEPYRTIFTQADSEIENANGFLCIGYGFNDTHVQPKLIEQIKNNKPIIV
;
A
#
# COMPACT_ATOMS: atom_id res chain seq x y z
N GLU A 1 17.08 -27.04 2.05
CA GLU A 1 16.96 -26.05 0.97
C GLU A 1 17.13 -26.78 -0.36
N ASP A 2 16.33 -26.41 -1.36
CA ASP A 2 16.37 -26.98 -2.71
C ASP A 2 17.58 -26.39 -3.47
N SER A 3 18.41 -27.23 -4.10
CA SER A 3 19.60 -26.76 -4.81
C SER A 3 19.25 -25.81 -5.96
N ASP A 4 18.09 -26.00 -6.58
CA ASP A 4 17.66 -25.13 -7.68
C ASP A 4 17.29 -23.72 -7.20
N ASP A 5 16.76 -23.59 -5.98
CA ASP A 5 16.43 -22.30 -5.38
C ASP A 5 17.72 -21.53 -5.04
N GLN A 6 18.74 -22.23 -4.52
CA GLN A 6 20.06 -21.66 -4.26
C GLN A 6 20.74 -21.19 -5.55
N ASP A 7 20.74 -22.03 -6.59
CA ASP A 7 21.31 -21.68 -7.91
C ASP A 7 20.61 -20.47 -8.54
N GLN A 8 19.30 -20.35 -8.38
CA GLN A 8 18.58 -19.18 -8.87
C GLN A 8 18.88 -17.93 -8.06
N PHE A 9 19.03 -18.04 -6.73
CA PHE A 9 19.40 -16.91 -5.89
C PHE A 9 20.80 -16.37 -6.23
N GLU A 10 21.76 -17.24 -6.56
CA GLU A 10 23.08 -16.78 -7.04
C GLU A 10 22.97 -16.05 -8.38
N LYS A 11 22.14 -16.52 -9.33
CA LYS A 11 21.87 -15.77 -10.57
C LYS A 11 21.22 -14.41 -10.31
N PHE A 12 20.34 -14.33 -9.31
CA PHE A 12 19.74 -13.07 -8.89
C PHE A 12 20.80 -12.10 -8.36
N LYS A 13 21.71 -12.55 -7.50
CA LYS A 13 22.83 -11.75 -6.99
C LYS A 13 23.73 -11.25 -8.12
N ASP A 14 24.11 -12.13 -9.04
CA ASP A 14 24.94 -11.76 -10.20
C ASP A 14 24.29 -10.68 -11.07
N GLU A 15 22.98 -10.71 -11.25
CA GLU A 15 22.27 -9.69 -12.03
C GLU A 15 22.03 -8.39 -11.22
N PHE A 16 21.80 -8.52 -9.92
CA PHE A 16 21.73 -7.38 -9.01
C PHE A 16 23.04 -6.61 -8.98
N ASP A 17 24.19 -7.28 -8.87
CA ASP A 17 25.52 -6.65 -8.86
C ASP A 17 25.82 -5.90 -10.17
N LYS A 18 25.24 -6.34 -11.30
CA LYS A 18 25.38 -5.65 -12.59
C LYS A 18 24.48 -4.42 -12.72
N THR A 19 23.28 -4.45 -12.14
CA THR A 19 22.27 -3.41 -12.33
C THR A 19 22.27 -2.37 -11.20
N GLY A 20 22.63 -2.78 -9.98
CA GLY A 20 22.53 -1.98 -8.76
C GLY A 20 21.09 -1.63 -8.37
N ASP A 21 20.09 -2.22 -9.01
CA ASP A 21 18.68 -1.83 -8.90
C ASP A 21 17.78 -3.07 -8.80
N LEU A 22 17.02 -3.14 -7.71
CA LEU A 22 16.20 -4.30 -7.37
C LEU A 22 15.07 -4.50 -8.39
N GLU A 23 14.41 -3.42 -8.79
CA GLU A 23 13.28 -3.48 -9.74
C GLU A 23 13.73 -3.95 -11.12
N THR A 24 14.85 -3.42 -11.60
CA THR A 24 15.49 -3.82 -12.85
C THR A 24 15.88 -5.29 -12.82
N THR A 25 16.43 -5.75 -11.69
CA THR A 25 16.81 -7.16 -11.50
C THR A 25 15.59 -8.08 -11.53
N LEU A 26 14.54 -7.77 -10.75
CA LEU A 26 13.31 -8.56 -10.67
C LEU A 26 12.47 -8.52 -11.95
N THR A 27 12.68 -7.53 -12.81
CA THR A 27 12.05 -7.45 -14.13
C THR A 27 12.75 -8.32 -15.17
N LYS A 28 14.04 -8.59 -15.01
CA LYS A 28 14.84 -9.41 -15.95
C LYS A 28 14.78 -10.91 -15.64
N LEU A 29 14.52 -11.27 -14.38
CA LEU A 29 14.57 -12.65 -13.91
C LEU A 29 13.19 -13.11 -13.44
N GLN A 30 12.68 -14.18 -14.05
CA GLN A 30 11.53 -14.88 -13.49
C GLN A 30 12.01 -15.78 -12.35
N LEU A 31 11.72 -15.35 -11.12
CA LEU A 31 12.07 -16.08 -9.91
C LEU A 31 11.11 -17.26 -9.66
N ARG A 32 11.65 -18.31 -9.03
CA ARG A 32 10.90 -19.43 -8.47
C ARG A 32 10.14 -18.93 -7.26
N THR A 33 9.01 -19.56 -6.98
CA THR A 33 8.07 -19.12 -5.94
C THR A 33 8.73 -18.99 -4.57
N ASN A 34 9.59 -19.93 -4.18
CA ASN A 34 10.27 -19.90 -2.89
C ASN A 34 11.26 -18.74 -2.78
N VAL A 35 12.06 -18.51 -3.83
CA VAL A 35 13.02 -17.40 -3.86
C VAL A 35 12.30 -16.05 -3.83
N LEU A 36 11.21 -15.92 -4.58
CA LEU A 36 10.38 -14.70 -4.54
C LEU A 36 9.76 -14.49 -3.15
N ALA A 37 9.24 -15.55 -2.52
CA ALA A 37 8.67 -15.47 -1.18
C ALA A 37 9.69 -14.97 -0.14
N GLU A 38 10.92 -15.49 -0.17
CA GLU A 38 12.00 -15.01 0.71
C GLU A 38 12.35 -13.53 0.47
N ILE A 39 12.36 -13.08 -0.78
CA ILE A 39 12.58 -11.66 -1.11
C ILE A 39 11.43 -10.79 -0.58
N VAL A 40 10.19 -11.24 -0.73
CA VAL A 40 9.00 -10.56 -0.19
C VAL A 40 9.08 -10.45 1.32
N ASP A 41 9.40 -11.55 2.01
CA ASP A 41 9.50 -11.60 3.47
C ASP A 41 10.62 -10.68 3.98
N LYS A 42 11.80 -10.71 3.34
CA LYS A 42 12.92 -9.81 3.71
C LYS A 42 12.61 -8.34 3.41
N THR A 43 11.94 -8.05 2.30
CA THR A 43 11.48 -6.69 1.99
C THR A 43 10.49 -6.21 3.03
N TRP A 44 9.54 -7.06 3.41
CA TRP A 44 8.56 -6.76 4.45
C TRP A 44 9.25 -6.47 5.78
N GLU A 45 10.20 -7.30 6.22
CA GLU A 45 10.95 -7.13 7.47
C GLU A 45 11.67 -5.78 7.53
N LEU A 46 12.43 -5.45 6.48
CA LEU A 46 13.24 -4.22 6.41
C LEU A 46 12.37 -2.95 6.43
N VAL A 47 11.28 -2.95 5.65
CA VAL A 47 10.37 -1.80 5.60
C VAL A 47 9.59 -1.69 6.91
N ASN A 48 9.13 -2.81 7.47
CA ASN A 48 8.37 -2.85 8.72
C ASN A 48 9.18 -2.34 9.92
N GLU A 49 10.48 -2.65 9.99
CA GLU A 49 11.36 -2.10 11.03
C GLU A 49 11.40 -0.56 10.99
N SER A 50 11.53 0.01 9.79
CA SER A 50 11.58 1.47 9.60
C SER A 50 10.23 2.13 9.88
N ASP A 51 9.15 1.50 9.43
CA ASP A 51 7.77 1.94 9.65
C ASP A 51 7.41 2.00 11.15
N LEU A 52 7.74 0.95 11.91
CA LEU A 52 7.50 0.92 13.36
C LEU A 52 8.35 1.95 14.11
N LYS A 53 9.59 2.18 13.70
CA LYS A 53 10.41 3.28 14.24
C LYS A 53 9.78 4.65 13.96
N ALA A 54 9.21 4.85 12.78
CA ALA A 54 8.50 6.08 12.44
C ALA A 54 7.26 6.26 13.32
N TYR A 55 6.48 5.19 13.52
CA TYR A 55 5.32 5.18 14.42
C TYR A 55 5.66 5.70 15.82
N GLU A 56 6.71 5.15 16.46
CA GLU A 56 7.16 5.57 17.78
C GLU A 56 7.53 7.07 17.81
N LYS A 57 8.27 7.53 16.80
CA LYS A 57 8.64 8.96 16.69
C LYS A 57 7.42 9.88 16.57
N PHE A 58 6.37 9.46 15.86
CA PHE A 58 5.13 10.24 15.76
C PHE A 58 4.37 10.29 17.08
N ILE A 59 4.28 9.17 17.80
CA ILE A 59 3.61 9.11 19.12
C ILE A 59 4.34 9.96 20.15
N ASN A 60 5.67 9.90 20.16
CA ASN A 60 6.52 10.69 21.05
C ASN A 60 6.65 12.16 20.62
N LYS A 61 6.12 12.53 19.43
CA LYS A 61 6.23 13.86 18.83
C LYS A 61 7.68 14.30 18.64
N GLU A 62 8.56 13.35 18.35
CA GLU A 62 9.99 13.61 18.10
C GLU A 62 10.23 14.23 16.72
N ILE A 63 9.31 13.98 15.77
CA ILE A 63 9.36 14.51 14.42
C ILE A 63 8.01 15.13 14.05
N GLU A 64 8.06 16.15 13.19
CA GLU A 64 6.86 16.67 12.56
C GLU A 64 6.28 15.66 11.57
N PHE A 65 4.96 15.70 11.42
CA PHE A 65 4.27 14.84 10.46
C PHE A 65 3.32 15.64 9.56
N PRO A 66 3.85 16.31 8.52
CA PRO A 66 3.08 17.22 7.68
C PRO A 66 1.85 16.59 7.02
N LEU A 67 1.90 15.29 6.67
CA LEU A 67 0.74 14.58 6.11
C LEU A 67 -0.46 14.56 7.07
N ALA A 68 -0.22 14.41 8.37
CA ALA A 68 -1.29 14.44 9.37
C ALA A 68 -1.91 15.83 9.48
N GLU A 69 -1.11 16.89 9.43
CA GLU A 69 -1.62 18.28 9.44
C GLU A 69 -2.41 18.61 8.18
N LEU A 70 -1.93 18.16 7.01
CA LEU A 70 -2.63 18.32 5.75
C LEU A 70 -3.99 17.62 5.76
N LEU A 71 -4.05 16.39 6.29
CA LEU A 71 -5.32 15.67 6.42
C LEU A 71 -6.29 16.37 7.35
N LYS A 72 -5.84 16.89 8.50
CA LYS A 72 -6.69 17.69 9.41
C LYS A 72 -7.31 18.88 8.68
N TYR A 73 -6.53 19.57 7.85
CA TYR A 73 -7.01 20.69 7.06
C TYR A 73 -8.05 20.27 6.01
N PHE A 74 -7.77 19.23 5.21
CA PHE A 74 -8.71 18.76 4.19
C PHE A 74 -10.01 18.20 4.76
N LEU A 75 -9.96 17.57 5.94
CA LEU A 75 -11.12 17.00 6.60
C LEU A 75 -12.01 18.05 7.29
N ASP A 76 -11.56 19.30 7.43
CA ASP A 76 -12.39 20.39 7.97
C ASP A 76 -13.40 20.94 6.93
N THR A 77 -13.33 20.47 5.69
CA THR A 77 -14.27 20.82 4.62
C THR A 77 -15.62 20.11 4.76
N ALA A 78 -16.65 20.61 4.07
CA ALA A 78 -18.02 20.05 4.15
C ALA A 78 -18.11 18.56 3.78
N GLY A 79 -17.28 18.08 2.86
CA GLY A 79 -17.28 16.69 2.39
C GLY A 79 -16.62 15.71 3.36
N LYS A 80 -15.70 16.18 4.23
CA LYS A 80 -15.00 15.38 5.24
C LYS A 80 -14.44 14.05 4.71
N LYS A 81 -14.09 13.99 3.43
CA LYS A 81 -13.58 12.80 2.75
C LYS A 81 -12.33 13.16 1.95
N VAL A 82 -11.27 12.38 2.12
CA VAL A 82 -10.02 12.48 1.35
C VAL A 82 -9.67 11.09 0.83
N SER A 83 -9.07 11.01 -0.36
CA SER A 83 -8.60 9.74 -0.94
C SER A 83 -7.10 9.82 -1.17
N ILE A 84 -6.37 8.84 -0.65
CA ILE A 84 -4.93 8.65 -0.84
C ILE A 84 -4.75 7.38 -1.66
N ILE A 85 -4.05 7.49 -2.79
CA ILE A 85 -3.62 6.35 -3.60
C ILE A 85 -2.11 6.30 -3.49
N THR A 86 -1.55 5.15 -3.14
CA THR A 86 -0.11 5.01 -2.91
C THR A 86 0.42 3.67 -3.40
N THR A 87 1.65 3.70 -3.89
CA THR A 87 2.44 2.51 -4.24
C THR A 87 3.27 1.99 -3.07
N ASN A 88 3.28 2.72 -1.94
CA ASN A 88 4.06 2.37 -0.75
C ASN A 88 3.35 1.34 0.14
N TYR A 89 4.13 0.42 0.70
CA TYR A 89 3.67 -0.59 1.65
C TYR A 89 3.47 -0.03 3.07
N ASP A 90 4.26 0.98 3.46
CA ASP A 90 4.31 1.57 4.80
C ASP A 90 2.97 2.12 5.29
N ARG A 91 2.77 2.23 6.59
CA ARG A 91 1.49 2.61 7.22
C ARG A 91 1.40 4.10 7.51
N LEU A 92 2.20 4.94 6.84
CA LEU A 92 2.26 6.37 7.13
C LEU A 92 0.93 7.08 6.87
N ALA A 93 0.20 6.69 5.81
CA ALA A 93 -1.11 7.24 5.50
C ALA A 93 -2.15 6.90 6.60
N GLU A 94 -2.11 5.68 7.13
CA GLU A 94 -2.95 5.21 8.23
C GLU A 94 -2.63 5.94 9.53
N TYR A 95 -1.34 6.13 9.83
CA TYR A 95 -0.89 6.89 11.00
C TYR A 95 -1.35 8.35 10.93
N ALA A 96 -1.17 8.98 9.76
CA ALA A 96 -1.61 10.36 9.54
C ALA A 96 -3.13 10.50 9.68
N THR A 97 -3.89 9.55 9.13
CA THR A 97 -5.36 9.49 9.26
C THR A 97 -5.80 9.35 10.71
N SER A 98 -5.15 8.46 11.46
CA SER A 98 -5.41 8.23 12.89
C SER A 98 -5.14 9.51 13.70
N LEU A 99 -4.02 10.19 13.45
CA LEU A 99 -3.66 11.46 14.11
C LEU A 99 -4.61 12.61 13.72
N ALA A 100 -5.18 12.57 12.52
CA ALA A 100 -6.23 13.48 12.08
C ALA A 100 -7.63 13.15 12.67
N LYS A 101 -7.75 12.07 13.47
CA LYS A 101 -9.00 11.58 14.05
C LYS A 101 -10.05 11.22 13.00
N ALA A 102 -9.62 10.74 11.84
CA ALA A 102 -10.49 10.23 10.79
C ALA A 102 -10.51 8.70 10.78
N ILE A 103 -11.55 8.13 10.17
CA ILE A 103 -11.66 6.70 9.95
C ILE A 103 -10.97 6.30 8.65
N VAL A 104 -10.16 5.24 8.71
CA VAL A 104 -9.53 4.64 7.54
C VAL A 104 -10.54 3.75 6.81
N CYS A 105 -10.58 3.88 5.48
CA CYS A 105 -11.27 2.95 4.60
C CYS A 105 -10.28 2.40 3.56
N SER A 106 -9.93 1.12 3.70
CA SER A 106 -8.96 0.43 2.84
C SER A 106 -9.52 -0.84 2.17
N GLY A 107 -10.82 -1.12 2.35
CA GLY A 107 -11.44 -2.40 1.95
C GLY A 107 -11.30 -3.51 3.00
N TYR A 108 -10.53 -3.28 4.08
CA TYR A 108 -10.45 -4.15 5.25
C TYR A 108 -11.26 -3.58 6.41
N ALA A 109 -11.90 -4.47 7.17
CA ALA A 109 -12.65 -4.09 8.35
C ALA A 109 -11.70 -3.51 9.42
N GLN A 110 -12.06 -2.35 9.99
CA GLN A 110 -11.28 -1.70 11.04
C GLN A 110 -11.53 -2.41 12.39
N SER A 111 -10.82 -3.52 12.60
CA SER A 111 -10.89 -4.39 13.78
C SER A 111 -9.48 -4.86 14.17
N HIS A 112 -9.34 -5.53 15.31
CA HIS A 112 -8.07 -6.16 15.72
C HIS A 112 -7.58 -7.20 14.69
N ILE A 113 -8.53 -7.85 14.03
CA ILE A 113 -8.31 -8.71 12.86
C ILE A 113 -9.26 -8.18 11.78
N GLY A 114 -8.70 -7.55 10.76
CA GLY A 114 -9.47 -6.97 9.67
C GLY A 114 -9.73 -8.01 8.59
N HIS A 115 -11.00 -8.21 8.23
CA HIS A 115 -11.37 -9.07 7.11
C HIS A 115 -11.62 -8.22 5.87
N PHE A 116 -11.13 -8.68 4.73
CA PHE A 116 -11.36 -8.00 3.46
C PHE A 116 -12.83 -8.13 3.02
N SER A 117 -13.42 -7.05 2.51
CA SER A 117 -14.76 -7.08 1.95
C SER A 117 -14.98 -5.99 0.91
N ASN A 118 -15.54 -6.38 -0.24
CA ASN A 118 -15.88 -5.49 -1.35
C ASN A 118 -17.05 -4.53 -1.03
N ASN A 119 -17.60 -4.56 0.18
CA ASN A 119 -18.72 -3.71 0.59
C ASN A 119 -18.32 -2.60 1.55
N ILE A 120 -17.11 -2.67 2.15
CA ILE A 120 -16.72 -1.74 3.23
C ILE A 120 -16.69 -0.29 2.74
N GLN A 121 -16.19 -0.09 1.52
CA GLN A 121 -16.04 1.22 0.88
C GLN A 121 -17.37 1.86 0.45
N SER A 122 -18.46 1.08 0.39
CA SER A 122 -19.80 1.58 0.11
C SER A 122 -20.47 2.21 1.34
N ASN A 123 -19.88 2.04 2.53
CA ASN A 123 -20.40 2.66 3.75
C ASN A 123 -20.11 4.16 3.79
N ASN A 124 -21.06 4.95 4.31
CA ASN A 124 -20.86 6.38 4.56
C ASN A 124 -20.11 6.62 5.88
N LEU A 125 -18.83 6.23 5.93
CA LEU A 125 -18.02 6.32 7.15
C LEU A 125 -17.72 7.77 7.54
N ALA A 126 -17.72 8.71 6.59
CA ALA A 126 -17.57 10.14 6.85
C ALA A 126 -18.66 10.72 7.79
N SER A 127 -19.82 10.07 7.86
CA SER A 127 -20.93 10.46 8.74
C SER A 127 -20.87 9.87 10.15
N LEU A 128 -19.87 9.03 10.44
CA LEU A 128 -19.76 8.34 11.73
C LEU A 128 -19.40 9.31 12.86
N ASN A 129 -20.28 9.40 13.86
CA ASN A 129 -20.05 10.23 15.04
C ASN A 129 -18.76 9.81 15.78
N GLY A 130 -18.00 10.80 16.24
CA GLY A 130 -16.71 10.58 16.92
C GLY A 130 -15.49 10.69 16.00
N TYR A 131 -15.68 10.67 14.68
CA TYR A 131 -14.62 10.89 13.70
C TYR A 131 -14.74 12.26 13.04
N LYS A 132 -13.60 12.81 12.61
CA LYS A 132 -13.51 14.07 11.86
C LYS A 132 -13.89 13.91 10.40
N GLY A 133 -13.86 12.70 9.87
CA GLY A 133 -14.19 12.36 8.50
C GLY A 133 -13.63 10.99 8.14
N GLN A 134 -13.58 10.71 6.84
CA GLN A 134 -13.11 9.45 6.26
C GLN A 134 -11.89 9.70 5.36
N VAL A 135 -10.89 8.84 5.45
CA VAL A 135 -9.79 8.79 4.50
C VAL A 135 -9.80 7.44 3.81
N ASN A 136 -10.02 7.45 2.50
CA ASN A 136 -9.87 6.27 1.65
C ASN A 136 -8.38 6.07 1.37
N ILE A 137 -7.84 4.87 1.62
CA ILE A 137 -6.43 4.57 1.39
C ILE A 137 -6.35 3.35 0.47
N TRP A 138 -5.94 3.58 -0.78
CA TRP A 138 -5.83 2.56 -1.82
C TRP A 138 -4.35 2.25 -2.09
N LYS A 139 -3.88 1.16 -1.51
CA LYS A 139 -2.50 0.66 -1.63
C LYS A 139 -2.40 -0.35 -2.75
N VAL A 140 -2.00 0.12 -3.93
CA VAL A 140 -2.05 -0.69 -5.16
C VAL A 140 -1.06 -1.86 -5.18
N HIS A 141 -0.02 -1.80 -4.35
CA HIS A 141 0.97 -2.88 -4.22
C HIS A 141 0.91 -3.58 -2.87
N GLY A 142 -0.18 -3.42 -2.12
CA GLY A 142 -0.31 -4.07 -0.83
C GLY A 142 0.22 -3.24 0.33
N SER A 143 0.17 -3.84 1.52
CA SER A 143 0.43 -3.15 2.78
C SER A 143 1.21 -4.04 3.74
N LEU A 144 2.01 -3.43 4.62
CA LEU A 144 2.72 -4.16 5.67
C LEU A 144 1.79 -4.88 6.66
N ASP A 145 0.53 -4.47 6.75
CA ASP A 145 -0.45 -5.12 7.61
C ASP A 145 -1.35 -6.13 6.88
N TRP A 146 -1.16 -6.38 5.57
CA TRP A 146 -1.97 -7.35 4.84
C TRP A 146 -1.27 -8.69 4.72
N PHE A 147 -2.02 -9.75 5.00
CA PHE A 147 -1.53 -11.13 4.96
C PHE A 147 -2.55 -12.05 4.31
N LYS A 148 -2.07 -13.13 3.73
CA LYS A 148 -2.87 -14.29 3.34
C LYS A 148 -2.68 -15.39 4.39
N SER A 149 -3.78 -15.92 4.92
CA SER A 149 -3.74 -17.07 5.82
C SER A 149 -3.48 -18.38 5.07
N ASN A 150 -3.18 -19.43 5.82
CA ASN A 150 -3.13 -20.81 5.34
C ASN A 150 -4.49 -21.33 4.81
N GLU A 151 -5.60 -20.71 5.20
CA GLU A 151 -6.96 -20.98 4.71
C GLU A 151 -7.31 -20.18 3.44
N ASP A 152 -6.32 -19.55 2.81
CA ASP A 152 -6.48 -18.67 1.65
C ASP A 152 -7.37 -17.44 1.94
N GLU A 153 -7.40 -16.96 3.18
CA GLU A 153 -8.14 -15.75 3.55
C GLU A 153 -7.24 -14.50 3.53
N ASN A 154 -7.74 -13.40 2.96
CA ASN A 154 -7.09 -12.10 3.02
C ASN A 154 -7.45 -11.41 4.34
N ILE A 155 -6.44 -11.19 5.19
CA ILE A 155 -6.61 -10.56 6.49
C ILE A 155 -5.68 -9.36 6.66
N GLN A 156 -6.10 -8.42 7.51
CA GLN A 156 -5.30 -7.30 7.97
C GLN A 156 -4.94 -7.52 9.44
N LEU A 157 -3.65 -7.50 9.75
CA LEU A 157 -3.07 -7.59 11.09
C LEU A 157 -2.20 -6.36 11.35
N PRO A 158 -2.75 -5.32 12.00
CA PRO A 158 -2.03 -4.06 12.23
C PRO A 158 -0.82 -4.22 13.15
N LEU A 159 0.20 -3.38 12.92
CA LEU A 159 1.35 -3.16 13.83
C LEU A 159 2.11 -4.43 14.26
N ARG A 160 2.16 -5.43 13.39
CA ARG A 160 2.93 -6.66 13.61
C ARG A 160 4.44 -6.36 13.62
N GLN A 161 5.14 -6.94 14.60
CA GLN A 161 6.62 -6.92 14.66
C GLN A 161 7.25 -7.95 13.72
N SER A 162 6.52 -9.05 13.45
CA SER A 162 6.97 -10.15 12.61
C SER A 162 5.80 -10.73 11.81
N ILE A 163 6.14 -11.32 10.66
CA ILE A 163 5.22 -12.14 9.86
C ILE A 163 4.73 -13.30 10.75
N PRO A 164 3.41 -13.49 10.90
CA PRO A 164 2.89 -14.60 11.69
C PRO A 164 3.19 -15.95 11.03
N LYS A 165 3.35 -16.99 11.84
CA LYS A 165 3.56 -18.35 11.35
C LYS A 165 2.37 -18.79 10.49
N ASP A 166 2.64 -19.41 9.34
CA ASP A 166 1.64 -19.93 8.39
C ASP A 166 0.84 -18.82 7.68
N TYR A 167 1.36 -17.59 7.67
CA TYR A 167 0.86 -16.47 6.88
C TYR A 167 1.93 -16.01 5.90
N ARG A 168 1.50 -15.48 4.76
CA ARG A 168 2.38 -14.78 3.81
C ARG A 168 1.99 -13.31 3.69
N PRO A 169 2.95 -12.37 3.62
CA PRO A 169 2.66 -10.97 3.33
C PRO A 169 1.93 -10.81 2.00
N LEU A 170 1.05 -9.83 1.94
CA LEU A 170 0.42 -9.35 0.72
C LEU A 170 1.01 -7.99 0.35
N ILE A 171 2.31 -7.99 0.02
CA ILE A 171 3.00 -6.90 -0.64
C ILE A 171 3.51 -7.38 -2.00
N VAL A 172 3.41 -6.54 -3.01
CA VAL A 172 3.81 -6.85 -4.37
C VAL A 172 5.13 -6.17 -4.66
N THR A 173 6.23 -6.93 -4.66
CA THR A 173 7.55 -6.41 -5.05
C THR A 173 7.58 -6.04 -6.53
N PRO A 174 8.42 -5.08 -6.95
CA PRO A 174 8.62 -4.79 -8.37
C PRO A 174 9.07 -6.03 -9.15
N GLY A 175 8.80 -6.09 -10.45
CA GLY A 175 9.22 -7.20 -11.32
C GLY A 175 8.08 -7.97 -12.01
N LEU A 176 8.43 -9.07 -12.68
CA LEU A 176 7.52 -9.79 -13.59
C LEU A 176 6.33 -10.44 -12.89
N SER A 177 6.48 -10.85 -11.63
CA SER A 177 5.42 -11.50 -10.83
C SER A 177 4.28 -10.55 -10.47
N LYS A 178 4.52 -9.23 -10.51
CA LYS A 178 3.53 -8.17 -10.23
C LYS A 178 2.24 -8.37 -11.01
N TYR A 179 2.33 -8.76 -12.29
CA TYR A 179 1.16 -8.91 -13.15
C TYR A 179 0.23 -10.05 -12.74
N SER A 180 0.72 -11.13 -12.14
CA SER A 180 -0.13 -12.27 -11.78
C SER A 180 -0.91 -12.02 -10.50
N GLU A 181 -0.30 -11.38 -9.51
CA GLU A 181 -0.93 -11.18 -8.19
C GLU A 181 -2.01 -10.11 -8.21
N THR A 182 -1.84 -9.06 -9.02
CA THR A 182 -2.77 -7.92 -9.11
C THR A 182 -4.17 -8.28 -9.63
N HIS A 183 -4.34 -9.47 -10.22
CA HIS A 183 -5.64 -9.97 -10.69
C HIS A 183 -6.49 -10.60 -9.58
N ASN A 184 -5.88 -10.90 -8.43
CA ASN A 184 -6.55 -11.52 -7.30
C ASN A 184 -7.04 -10.46 -6.29
N GLU A 185 -7.98 -10.84 -5.43
CA GLU A 185 -8.32 -10.02 -4.27
C GLU A 185 -7.15 -10.02 -3.26
N PRO A 186 -6.89 -8.90 -2.57
CA PRO A 186 -7.70 -7.68 -2.52
C PRO A 186 -7.42 -6.69 -3.66
N TYR A 187 -6.34 -6.90 -4.42
CA TYR A 187 -5.79 -5.92 -5.36
C TYR A 187 -6.77 -5.52 -6.45
N ARG A 188 -7.52 -6.48 -6.99
CA ARG A 188 -8.54 -6.21 -8.02
C ARG A 188 -9.54 -5.13 -7.57
N THR A 189 -10.10 -5.27 -6.37
CA THR A 189 -11.01 -4.26 -5.82
C THR A 189 -10.28 -2.95 -5.55
N ILE A 190 -9.07 -3.00 -4.99
CA ILE A 190 -8.27 -1.80 -4.70
C ILE A 190 -7.98 -1.00 -5.96
N PHE A 191 -7.57 -1.63 -7.06
CA PHE A 191 -7.38 -0.96 -8.35
C PHE A 191 -8.68 -0.33 -8.84
N THR A 192 -9.79 -1.07 -8.77
CA THR A 192 -11.10 -0.56 -9.17
C THR A 192 -11.48 0.70 -8.36
N GLN A 193 -11.22 0.70 -7.05
CA GLN A 193 -11.50 1.85 -6.19
C GLN A 193 -10.52 3.01 -6.45
N ALA A 194 -9.24 2.73 -6.64
CA ALA A 194 -8.24 3.73 -6.99
C ALA A 194 -8.60 4.45 -8.30
N ASP A 195 -8.93 3.69 -9.35
CA ASP A 195 -9.37 4.24 -10.64
C ASP A 195 -10.62 5.09 -10.49
N SER A 196 -11.62 4.61 -9.74
CA SER A 196 -12.83 5.36 -9.45
C SER A 196 -12.54 6.68 -8.71
N GLU A 197 -11.66 6.68 -7.71
CA GLU A 197 -11.27 7.92 -7.02
C GLU A 197 -10.53 8.89 -7.98
N ILE A 198 -9.68 8.39 -8.87
CA ILE A 198 -8.99 9.21 -9.88
C ILE A 198 -9.99 9.83 -10.86
N GLU A 199 -10.93 9.04 -11.37
CA GLU A 199 -11.99 9.47 -12.28
C GLU A 199 -12.93 10.51 -11.66
N ASN A 200 -13.17 10.45 -10.35
CA ASN A 200 -14.13 11.33 -9.67
C ASN A 200 -13.47 12.49 -8.91
N ALA A 201 -12.14 12.50 -8.75
CA ALA A 201 -11.43 13.57 -8.05
C ALA A 201 -11.61 14.94 -8.74
N ASN A 202 -11.58 16.02 -7.96
CA ASN A 202 -11.62 17.39 -8.50
C ASN A 202 -10.23 17.90 -8.92
N GLY A 203 -9.17 17.21 -8.50
CA GLY A 203 -7.78 17.58 -8.73
C GLY A 203 -6.85 16.64 -7.97
N PHE A 204 -5.54 16.77 -8.22
CA PHE A 204 -4.53 15.85 -7.69
C PHE A 204 -3.41 16.61 -6.97
N LEU A 205 -2.92 16.03 -5.88
CA LEU A 205 -1.68 16.41 -5.22
C LEU A 205 -0.77 15.18 -5.22
N CYS A 206 0.34 15.25 -5.94
CA CYS A 206 1.31 14.17 -6.05
C CYS A 206 2.53 14.51 -5.20
N ILE A 207 2.87 13.65 -4.23
CA ILE A 207 3.99 13.85 -3.32
C ILE A 207 4.94 12.68 -3.45
N GLY A 208 6.18 12.93 -3.88
CA GLY A 208 7.21 11.89 -4.02
C GLY A 208 6.89 10.79 -5.03
N TYR A 209 5.90 11.00 -5.91
CA TYR A 209 5.48 10.03 -6.91
C TYR A 209 6.30 10.17 -8.19
N GLY A 210 7.03 9.11 -8.56
CA GLY A 210 7.95 9.11 -9.70
C GLY A 210 7.29 8.98 -11.07
N PHE A 211 5.96 8.83 -11.16
CA PHE A 211 5.22 8.63 -12.42
C PHE A 211 5.80 7.50 -13.29
N ASN A 212 6.09 6.35 -12.67
CA ASN A 212 6.55 5.14 -13.34
C ASN A 212 5.66 3.92 -13.06
N ASP A 213 4.55 4.09 -12.32
CA ASP A 213 3.67 2.99 -12.00
C ASP A 213 2.61 2.79 -13.07
N THR A 214 2.65 1.63 -13.72
CA THR A 214 1.77 1.28 -14.84
C THR A 214 0.30 1.11 -14.47
N HIS A 215 -0.03 0.95 -13.18
CA HIS A 215 -1.42 0.81 -12.74
C HIS A 215 -2.06 2.16 -12.44
N VAL A 216 -1.34 3.09 -11.81
CA VAL A 216 -1.89 4.39 -11.41
C VAL A 216 -1.69 5.47 -12.49
N GLN A 217 -0.51 5.50 -13.12
CA GLN A 217 -0.10 6.59 -14.02
C GLN A 217 -1.01 6.77 -15.23
N PRO A 218 -1.43 5.73 -15.98
CA PRO A 218 -2.20 5.95 -17.20
C PRO A 218 -3.50 6.69 -16.92
N LYS A 219 -4.20 6.31 -15.84
CA LYS A 219 -5.48 6.89 -15.43
C LYS A 219 -5.32 8.33 -14.95
N LEU A 220 -4.29 8.59 -14.15
CA LEU A 220 -3.96 9.93 -13.68
C LEU A 220 -3.69 10.88 -14.85
N ILE A 221 -2.86 10.46 -15.82
CA ILE A 221 -2.53 11.25 -17.01
C ILE A 221 -3.76 11.51 -17.89
N GLU A 222 -4.64 10.53 -18.05
CA GLU A 222 -5.92 10.71 -18.76
C GLU A 222 -6.73 11.86 -18.13
N GLN A 223 -6.88 11.86 -16.81
CA GLN A 223 -7.68 12.86 -16.11
C GLN A 223 -7.04 14.26 -16.13
N ILE A 224 -5.71 14.35 -16.06
CA ILE A 224 -4.99 15.62 -16.22
C ILE A 224 -5.20 16.20 -17.63
N LYS A 225 -5.14 15.36 -18.66
CA LYS A 225 -5.44 15.76 -20.05
C LYS A 225 -6.90 16.22 -20.22
N ASN A 226 -7.80 15.73 -19.36
CA ASN A 226 -9.19 16.18 -19.27
C ASN A 226 -9.36 17.44 -18.36
N ASN A 227 -8.31 18.23 -18.20
CA ASN A 227 -8.28 19.51 -17.47
C ASN A 227 -8.47 19.44 -15.95
N LYS A 228 -8.23 18.28 -15.33
CA LYS A 228 -8.14 18.23 -13.86
C LYS A 228 -6.81 18.83 -13.39
N PRO A 229 -6.83 19.78 -12.43
CA PRO A 229 -5.62 20.38 -11.93
C PRO A 229 -4.75 19.37 -11.17
N ILE A 230 -3.45 19.55 -11.25
CA ILE A 230 -2.46 18.75 -10.53
C ILE A 230 -1.41 19.67 -9.90
N ILE A 231 -0.98 19.31 -8.69
CA ILE A 231 0.20 19.86 -8.01
C ILE A 231 1.19 18.71 -7.82
N VAL A 232 2.46 18.93 -8.13
CA VAL A 232 3.58 17.99 -7.96
C VAL A 232 4.67 18.66 -7.13
#